data_AF-A0AAD9YXK7-F1
#
_entry.id   AF-A0AAD9YXK7-F1
#
_cell.length_a   1.000
_cell.length_b   1.000
_cell.length_c   1.000
_cell.angle_alpha   90.00
_cell.angle_beta   90.00
_cell.angle_gamma   90.00
#
_symmetry.space_group_name_H-M   'P 1'
#
loop_
_entity.id
_entity.type
_entity.pdbx_description
1 polymer ?
#
loop_
_entity_poly.entity_id
_entity_poly.type
_entity_poly.pdbx_seq_one_letter_code
_entity_poly.pdbx_strand_id
1 'polypeptide(L)'
;MKEDIDTLKNDWLTDNAHLPSRYLEREYLNQYKNANIILLRPSMSFMLMQTPNPLTLKEALPNFSRTTHIFLPINDCHNPNLAEGGSHWSLLLVSVVDGVAFHYDSLNPANRNEAINATNKLQHLLGRGLQFIDLTDSPQQHNSSDCGVFVCVEMRHLLLKKLLQAHAKEKVSMSMGGKSVDASQGRKDMLKIIETFRKEGERRRS
;
A
#
# COMPACT_ATOMS: atom_id res chain seq x y z
N MET A 1 -8.64 20.25 -2.34
CA MET A 1 -8.82 20.05 -3.81
C MET A 1 -7.84 20.84 -4.69
N LYS A 2 -7.63 22.16 -4.47
CA LYS A 2 -6.48 22.89 -5.06
C LYS A 2 -5.20 22.62 -4.25
N GLU A 3 -5.34 22.63 -2.92
CA GLU A 3 -4.29 22.25 -1.96
C GLU A 3 -3.71 20.86 -2.30
N ASP A 4 -4.54 19.86 -2.56
CA ASP A 4 -4.08 18.48 -2.83
C ASP A 4 -3.21 18.32 -4.10
N ILE A 5 -3.42 19.17 -5.11
CA ILE A 5 -2.59 19.21 -6.32
C ILE A 5 -1.25 19.89 -6.03
N ASP A 6 -1.26 20.89 -5.14
CA ASP A 6 -0.05 21.57 -4.71
C ASP A 6 0.77 20.70 -3.75
N THR A 7 0.14 19.84 -2.92
CA THR A 7 0.86 18.85 -2.09
C THR A 7 1.61 17.83 -2.95
N LEU A 8 1.03 17.39 -4.06
CA LEU A 8 1.70 16.46 -4.98
C LEU A 8 2.91 17.05 -5.71
N LYS A 9 2.96 18.37 -5.87
CA LYS A 9 4.06 19.04 -6.59
C LYS A 9 5.36 19.04 -5.79
N ASN A 10 5.32 19.24 -4.47
CA ASN A 10 6.54 19.36 -3.64
C ASN A 10 6.39 18.90 -2.17
N ASP A 11 5.25 18.37 -1.75
CA ASP A 11 4.92 18.12 -0.34
C ASP A 11 4.39 16.69 -0.12
N TRP A 12 3.96 16.38 1.11
CA TRP A 12 3.56 15.05 1.56
C TRP A 12 2.26 14.54 0.91
N LEU A 13 2.15 13.22 0.78
CA LEU A 13 0.91 12.59 0.33
C LEU A 13 -0.05 12.47 1.53
N THR A 14 -0.98 13.40 1.67
CA THR A 14 -2.00 13.37 2.73
C THR A 14 -3.26 12.62 2.27
N ASP A 15 -4.22 13.30 1.63
CA ASP A 15 -5.57 12.74 1.40
C ASP A 15 -5.70 11.88 0.13
N ASN A 16 -4.88 12.14 -0.89
CA ASN A 16 -4.96 11.46 -2.19
C ASN A 16 -4.14 10.17 -2.30
N ALA A 17 -3.47 9.76 -1.21
CA ALA A 17 -2.66 8.54 -1.18
C ALA A 17 -3.45 7.26 -1.54
N HIS A 18 -4.78 7.30 -1.43
CA HIS A 18 -5.68 6.20 -1.79
C HIS A 18 -6.00 6.11 -3.30
N LEU A 19 -5.76 7.17 -4.09
CA LEU A 19 -6.12 7.23 -5.51
C LEU A 19 -5.27 6.30 -6.39
N PRO A 20 -3.94 6.17 -6.19
CA PRO A 20 -3.15 5.19 -6.92
C PRO A 20 -3.60 3.74 -6.70
N SER A 21 -3.94 3.34 -5.46
CA SER A 21 -4.43 1.97 -5.21
C SER A 21 -5.78 1.73 -5.89
N ARG A 22 -6.67 2.74 -5.86
CA ARG A 22 -7.96 2.69 -6.58
C ARG A 22 -7.79 2.60 -8.09
N TYR A 23 -6.81 3.31 -8.65
CA TYR A 23 -6.45 3.23 -10.06
C TYR A 23 -5.97 1.82 -10.42
N LEU A 24 -5.05 1.26 -9.63
CA LEU A 24 -4.50 -0.08 -9.88
C LEU A 24 -5.58 -1.16 -9.86
N GLU A 25 -6.49 -1.09 -8.88
CA GLU A 25 -7.64 -1.99 -8.83
C GLU A 25 -8.52 -1.88 -10.08
N ARG A 26 -8.89 -0.65 -10.45
CA ARG A 26 -9.83 -0.41 -11.53
C ARG A 26 -9.26 -0.84 -12.88
N GLU A 27 -8.03 -0.44 -13.17
CA GLU A 27 -7.42 -0.60 -14.49
C GLU A 27 -6.82 -1.99 -14.67
N TYR A 28 -6.26 -2.60 -13.63
CA TYR A 28 -5.56 -3.87 -13.76
C TYR A 28 -6.32 -5.02 -13.10
N LEU A 29 -6.62 -4.95 -11.80
CA LEU A 29 -7.19 -6.12 -11.10
C LEU A 29 -8.56 -6.56 -11.65
N ASN A 30 -9.39 -5.62 -12.14
CA ASN A 30 -10.65 -5.96 -12.81
C ASN A 30 -10.46 -6.86 -14.06
N GLN A 31 -9.30 -6.78 -14.71
CA GLN A 31 -8.98 -7.60 -15.87
C GLN A 31 -8.51 -9.01 -15.47
N TYR A 32 -8.00 -9.18 -14.25
CA TYR A 32 -7.51 -10.44 -13.70
C TYR A 32 -8.49 -11.00 -12.67
N LYS A 33 -9.67 -11.43 -13.12
CA LYS A 33 -10.76 -11.95 -12.24
C LYS A 33 -10.38 -13.13 -11.34
N ASN A 34 -9.30 -13.84 -11.67
CA ASN A 34 -8.79 -14.95 -10.86
C ASN A 34 -7.75 -14.50 -9.81
N ALA A 35 -7.28 -13.26 -9.87
CA ALA A 35 -6.36 -12.69 -8.89
C ALA A 35 -7.14 -12.21 -7.66
N ASN A 36 -7.14 -13.00 -6.59
CA ASN A 36 -7.75 -12.62 -5.33
C ASN A 36 -6.81 -11.73 -4.51
N ILE A 37 -6.48 -10.55 -5.04
CA ILE A 37 -5.57 -9.59 -4.42
C ILE A 37 -6.36 -8.41 -3.88
N ILE A 38 -6.07 -7.99 -2.65
CA ILE A 38 -6.73 -6.85 -1.98
C ILE A 38 -5.71 -5.73 -1.76
N LEU A 39 -6.06 -4.49 -2.14
CA LEU A 39 -5.28 -3.30 -1.81
C LEU A 39 -6.03 -2.50 -0.74
N LEU A 40 -5.65 -2.67 0.53
CA LEU A 40 -6.24 -1.90 1.61
C LEU A 40 -5.95 -0.41 1.43
N ARG A 41 -6.97 0.40 1.71
CA ARG A 41 -6.82 1.85 1.73
C ARG A 41 -6.00 2.29 2.94
N PRO A 42 -5.34 3.47 2.87
CA PRO A 42 -4.71 4.08 4.04
C PRO A 42 -5.64 4.12 5.26
N SER A 43 -6.90 4.51 5.08
CA SER A 43 -7.89 4.55 6.16
C SER A 43 -8.21 3.18 6.78
N MET A 44 -8.28 2.12 5.96
CA MET A 44 -8.51 0.75 6.45
C MET A 44 -7.29 0.23 7.22
N SER A 45 -6.10 0.53 6.72
CA SER A 45 -4.83 0.16 7.36
C SER A 45 -4.67 0.91 8.69
N PHE A 46 -4.99 2.20 8.71
CA PHE A 46 -5.02 3.00 9.93
C PHE A 46 -6.04 2.46 10.94
N MET A 47 -7.27 2.18 10.51
CA MET A 47 -8.31 1.59 11.37
C MET A 47 -7.86 0.25 11.98
N LEU A 48 -7.22 -0.60 11.18
CA LEU A 48 -6.61 -1.84 11.66
C LEU A 48 -5.55 -1.54 12.74
N MET A 49 -4.67 -0.59 12.49
CA MET A 49 -3.59 -0.21 13.43
C MET A 49 -4.10 0.40 14.73
N GLN A 50 -5.22 1.13 14.71
CA GLN A 50 -5.79 1.75 15.90
C GLN A 50 -6.70 0.82 16.71
N THR A 51 -7.26 -0.22 16.09
CA THR A 51 -8.22 -1.09 16.79
C THR A 51 -7.50 -2.14 17.65
N PRO A 52 -7.72 -2.19 18.98
CA PRO A 52 -7.04 -3.17 19.84
C PRO A 52 -7.37 -4.63 19.50
N ASN A 53 -8.65 -4.92 19.28
CA ASN A 53 -9.11 -6.24 18.85
C ASN A 53 -9.46 -6.21 17.35
N PRO A 54 -8.59 -6.70 16.45
CA PRO A 54 -8.85 -6.59 15.02
C PRO A 54 -10.06 -7.43 14.56
N LEU A 55 -10.51 -8.43 15.32
CA LEU A 55 -11.68 -9.25 14.97
C LEU A 55 -12.98 -8.45 14.94
N THR A 56 -13.05 -7.30 15.63
CA THR A 56 -14.24 -6.43 15.59
C THR A 56 -14.36 -5.69 14.25
N LEU A 57 -13.31 -5.71 13.42
CA LEU A 57 -13.29 -5.05 12.11
C LEU A 57 -13.75 -5.93 10.95
N LYS A 58 -14.21 -7.17 11.21
CA LYS A 58 -14.61 -8.11 10.14
C LYS A 58 -15.67 -7.55 9.19
N GLU A 59 -16.56 -6.70 9.68
CA GLU A 59 -17.61 -6.05 8.87
C GLU A 59 -17.14 -4.76 8.20
N ALA A 60 -16.11 -4.11 8.76
CA ALA A 60 -15.56 -2.85 8.25
C ALA A 60 -14.43 -3.06 7.22
N LEU A 61 -13.77 -4.22 7.25
CA LEU A 61 -12.71 -4.59 6.33
C LEU A 61 -13.22 -5.50 5.20
N PRO A 62 -12.53 -5.55 4.05
CA PRO A 62 -12.83 -6.50 2.99
C PRO A 62 -12.82 -7.96 3.49
N ASN A 63 -13.62 -8.81 2.84
CA ASN A 63 -13.63 -10.24 3.13
C ASN A 63 -12.34 -10.91 2.62
N PHE A 64 -11.50 -11.39 3.56
CA PHE A 64 -10.23 -12.03 3.23
C PHE A 64 -10.32 -13.52 2.87
N SER A 65 -11.50 -14.15 2.92
CA SER A 65 -11.66 -15.62 2.82
C SER A 65 -11.05 -16.28 1.59
N ARG A 66 -11.04 -15.59 0.44
CA ARG A 66 -10.46 -16.07 -0.83
C ARG A 66 -9.15 -15.39 -1.19
N THR A 67 -8.66 -14.49 -0.33
CA THR A 67 -7.55 -13.60 -0.66
C THR A 67 -6.23 -14.36 -0.69
N THR A 68 -5.46 -14.15 -1.75
CA THR A 68 -4.11 -14.68 -1.89
C THR A 68 -3.07 -13.68 -1.42
N HIS A 69 -3.26 -12.40 -1.72
CA HIS A 69 -2.34 -11.33 -1.34
C HIS A 69 -3.06 -10.10 -0.84
N ILE A 70 -2.48 -9.44 0.16
CA ILE A 70 -2.98 -8.18 0.72
C ILE A 70 -1.86 -7.16 0.68
N PHE A 71 -2.08 -6.03 0.01
CA PHE A 71 -1.24 -4.86 0.14
C PHE A 71 -1.87 -3.91 1.14
N LEU A 72 -1.06 -3.36 2.04
CA LEU A 72 -1.51 -2.35 2.98
C LEU A 72 -0.42 -1.30 3.23
N PRO A 73 -0.71 -0.02 2.99
CA PRO A 73 0.18 1.07 3.38
C PRO A 73 0.20 1.20 4.91
N ILE A 74 1.39 1.32 5.47
CA ILE A 74 1.64 1.49 6.91
C ILE A 74 2.07 2.92 7.17
N ASN A 75 1.52 3.50 8.23
CA ASN A 75 1.90 4.80 8.74
C ASN A 75 2.13 4.71 10.26
N ASP A 76 3.08 5.51 10.75
CA ASP A 76 3.52 5.61 12.14
C ASP A 76 2.64 6.53 13.01
N CYS A 77 1.48 6.96 12.51
CA CYS A 77 0.53 7.68 13.34
C CYS A 77 -0.08 6.76 14.40
N HIS A 78 0.18 7.09 15.67
CA HIS A 78 -0.38 6.42 16.84
C HIS A 78 -1.57 7.17 17.46
N ASN A 79 -1.88 8.38 17.01
CA ASN A 79 -2.93 9.21 17.58
C ASN A 79 -4.08 9.45 16.58
N PRO A 80 -5.24 8.80 16.72
CA PRO A 80 -6.38 8.96 15.82
C PRO A 80 -7.03 10.35 15.86
N ASN A 81 -6.74 11.15 16.89
CA ASN A 81 -7.28 12.50 17.04
C ASN A 81 -6.39 13.56 16.37
N LEU A 82 -5.19 13.19 15.90
CA LEU A 82 -4.31 14.10 15.18
C LEU A 82 -4.61 14.00 13.68
N ALA A 83 -5.26 15.03 13.14
CA ALA A 83 -5.42 15.17 11.69
C ALA A 83 -4.04 15.19 11.02
N GLU A 84 -3.88 14.45 9.93
CA GLU A 84 -2.61 14.30 9.20
C GLU A 84 -1.43 13.84 10.09
N GLY A 85 -1.71 13.10 11.17
CA GLY A 85 -0.68 12.52 12.02
C GLY A 85 0.14 11.46 11.29
N GLY A 86 1.34 11.19 11.84
CA GLY A 86 2.32 10.27 11.27
C GLY A 86 3.37 10.99 10.42
N SER A 87 4.60 10.51 10.49
CA SER A 87 5.77 11.08 9.83
C SER A 87 6.38 10.18 8.74
N HIS A 88 5.82 8.99 8.51
CA HIS A 88 6.40 8.10 7.51
C HIS A 88 5.42 7.09 6.95
N TRP A 89 5.60 6.76 5.67
CA TRP A 89 4.83 5.73 4.99
C TRP A 89 5.74 4.60 4.55
N SER A 90 5.31 3.37 4.81
CA SER A 90 5.94 2.15 4.31
C SER A 90 4.88 1.20 3.75
N LEU A 91 5.30 0.11 3.11
CA LEU A 91 4.40 -0.85 2.49
C LEU A 91 4.55 -2.22 3.13
N LEU A 92 3.42 -2.85 3.48
CA LEU A 92 3.38 -4.26 3.83
C LEU A 92 2.61 -5.05 2.77
N LEU A 93 3.24 -6.10 2.24
CA LEU A 93 2.63 -7.09 1.34
C LEU A 93 2.55 -8.43 2.05
N VAL A 94 1.33 -8.91 2.28
CA VAL A 94 1.08 -10.24 2.86
C VAL A 94 0.75 -11.23 1.76
N SER A 95 1.54 -12.29 1.62
CA SER A 95 1.15 -13.51 0.93
C SER A 95 0.40 -14.41 1.92
N VAL A 96 -0.92 -14.48 1.77
CA VAL A 96 -1.80 -15.32 2.60
C VAL A 96 -1.56 -16.81 2.29
N VAL A 97 -1.25 -17.12 1.04
CA VAL A 97 -1.00 -18.50 0.58
C VAL A 97 0.31 -19.05 1.11
N ASP A 98 1.36 -18.22 1.19
CA ASP A 98 2.67 -18.64 1.70
C ASP A 98 2.81 -18.40 3.21
N GLY A 99 1.91 -17.63 3.82
CA GLY A 99 1.98 -17.28 5.23
C GLY A 99 3.13 -16.34 5.56
N VAL A 100 3.40 -15.36 4.69
CA VAL A 100 4.55 -14.44 4.82
C VAL A 100 4.10 -12.99 4.65
N ALA A 101 4.64 -12.09 5.47
CA ALA A 101 4.44 -10.65 5.40
C ALA A 101 5.78 -9.97 5.08
N PHE A 102 5.86 -9.34 3.90
CA PHE A 102 7.03 -8.62 3.42
C PHE A 102 6.86 -7.12 3.68
N HIS A 103 7.80 -6.53 4.40
CA HIS A 103 7.83 -5.10 4.68
C HIS A 103 8.85 -4.40 3.79
N TYR A 104 8.43 -3.34 3.12
CA TYR A 104 9.24 -2.47 2.27
C TYR A 104 9.23 -1.09 2.89
N ASP A 105 10.42 -0.61 3.25
CA ASP A 105 10.62 0.67 3.89
C ASP A 105 11.71 1.44 3.18
N SER A 106 11.36 2.61 2.67
CA SER A 106 12.27 3.53 1.99
C SER A 106 13.10 4.37 2.96
N LEU A 107 12.78 4.33 4.26
CA LEU A 107 13.53 4.93 5.36
C LEU A 107 13.79 3.87 6.44
N ASN A 108 14.30 2.70 6.03
CA ASN A 108 14.52 1.58 6.94
C ASN A 108 15.45 2.00 8.12
N PRO A 109 15.13 1.68 9.39
CA PRO A 109 14.03 0.85 9.90
C PRO A 109 12.82 1.60 10.48
N ALA A 110 12.50 2.80 9.97
CA ALA A 110 11.53 3.73 10.58
C ALA A 110 10.19 3.09 10.97
N ASN A 111 9.55 2.30 10.09
CA ASN A 111 8.21 1.72 10.33
C ASN A 111 8.23 0.22 10.69
N ARG A 112 9.38 -0.33 11.11
CA ARG A 112 9.51 -1.78 11.36
C ARG A 112 8.55 -2.27 12.45
N ASN A 113 8.38 -1.52 13.54
CA ASN A 113 7.52 -1.94 14.65
C ASN A 113 6.04 -1.88 14.28
N GLU A 114 5.66 -0.85 13.54
CA GLU A 114 4.34 -0.63 12.98
C GLU A 114 3.96 -1.77 12.03
N ALA A 115 4.90 -2.17 11.17
CA ALA A 115 4.73 -3.29 10.24
C ALA A 115 4.61 -4.65 10.95
N ILE A 116 5.39 -4.88 12.02
CA ILE A 116 5.26 -6.08 12.87
C ILE A 116 3.88 -6.09 13.54
N ASN A 117 3.43 -4.96 14.09
CA ASN A 117 2.11 -4.86 14.71
C ASN A 117 0.99 -5.12 13.68
N ALA A 118 1.06 -4.53 12.49
CA ALA A 118 0.12 -4.78 11.40
C ALA A 118 0.08 -6.27 11.01
N THR A 119 1.25 -6.91 10.93
CA THR A 119 1.38 -8.35 10.64
C THR A 119 0.68 -9.18 11.71
N ASN A 120 0.93 -8.90 12.98
CA ASN A 120 0.28 -9.58 14.10
C ASN A 120 -1.24 -9.41 14.03
N LYS A 121 -1.77 -8.22 13.75
CA LYS A 121 -3.21 -8.01 13.64
C LYS A 121 -3.84 -8.76 12.47
N LEU A 122 -3.15 -8.83 11.33
CA LEU A 122 -3.58 -9.63 10.19
C LEU A 122 -3.55 -11.13 10.49
N GLN A 123 -2.57 -11.62 11.25
CA GLN A 123 -2.56 -13.03 11.69
C GLN A 123 -3.85 -13.40 12.44
N HIS A 124 -4.31 -12.53 13.35
CA HIS A 124 -5.54 -12.74 14.09
C HIS A 124 -6.78 -12.71 13.17
N LEU A 125 -6.83 -11.76 12.23
CA LEU A 125 -7.95 -11.66 11.27
C LEU A 125 -8.03 -12.85 10.32
N LEU A 126 -6.89 -13.32 9.84
CA LEU A 126 -6.77 -14.41 8.89
C LEU A 126 -6.87 -15.78 9.57
N GLY A 127 -6.68 -15.85 10.89
CA GLY A 127 -6.60 -17.11 11.64
C GLY A 127 -5.41 -17.97 11.19
N ARG A 128 -4.30 -17.34 10.77
CA ARG A 128 -3.12 -18.00 10.20
C ARG A 128 -1.85 -17.38 10.75
N GLY A 129 -0.79 -18.18 10.88
CA GLY A 129 0.55 -17.68 11.17
C GLY A 129 1.09 -16.90 9.97
N LEU A 130 1.76 -15.77 10.22
CA LEU A 130 2.49 -15.01 9.22
C LEU A 130 3.93 -14.85 9.69
N GLN A 131 4.89 -15.23 8.85
CA GLN A 131 6.29 -14.91 9.07
C GLN A 131 6.55 -13.47 8.60
N PHE A 132 7.03 -12.61 9.49
CA PHE A 132 7.45 -11.27 9.13
C PHE A 132 8.85 -11.29 8.51
N ILE A 133 9.01 -10.63 7.36
CA ILE A 133 10.27 -10.44 6.66
C ILE A 133 10.43 -8.95 6.35
N ASP A 134 11.47 -8.36 6.93
CA ASP A 134 11.84 -6.97 6.65
C ASP A 134 12.82 -6.92 5.48
N LEU A 135 12.41 -6.35 4.34
CA LEU A 135 13.21 -6.35 3.13
C LEU A 135 14.19 -5.18 3.12
N THR A 136 15.33 -5.43 3.76
CA THR A 136 16.44 -4.46 3.90
C THR A 136 17.09 -4.05 2.58
N ASP A 137 16.84 -4.78 1.50
CA ASP A 137 17.32 -4.48 0.15
C ASP A 137 16.33 -3.62 -0.67
N SER A 138 15.29 -3.09 -0.04
CA SER A 138 14.32 -2.19 -0.68
C SER A 138 14.97 -0.84 -1.06
N PRO A 139 14.53 -0.20 -2.16
CA PRO A 139 15.00 1.13 -2.57
C PRO A 139 14.84 2.16 -1.45
N GLN A 140 15.93 2.85 -1.11
CA GLN A 140 15.94 3.87 -0.05
C GLN A 140 15.69 5.27 -0.64
N GLN A 141 14.92 6.09 0.07
CA GLN A 141 14.72 7.50 -0.29
C GLN A 141 15.88 8.36 0.23
N HIS A 142 16.11 9.50 -0.44
CA HIS A 142 17.14 10.46 -0.05
C HIS A 142 16.59 11.79 0.46
N ASN A 143 15.26 11.95 0.49
CA ASN A 143 14.58 13.14 1.01
C ASN A 143 13.58 12.73 2.10
N SER A 144 12.83 13.69 2.65
CA SER A 144 11.90 13.47 3.76
C SER A 144 10.43 13.36 3.36
N SER A 145 10.08 13.46 2.07
CA SER A 145 8.67 13.60 1.64
C SER A 145 8.21 12.60 0.57
N ASP A 146 9.13 11.80 -0.01
CA ASP A 146 8.78 10.86 -1.08
C ASP A 146 8.32 9.49 -0.58
N CYS A 147 8.30 9.21 0.73
CA CYS A 147 7.95 7.89 1.27
C CYS A 147 6.64 7.31 0.71
N GLY A 148 5.59 8.13 0.62
CA GLY A 148 4.32 7.71 0.02
C GLY A 148 4.40 7.45 -1.49
N VAL A 149 5.30 8.12 -2.21
CA VAL A 149 5.56 7.87 -3.63
C VAL A 149 6.26 6.53 -3.80
N PHE A 150 7.23 6.23 -2.94
CA PHE A 150 7.89 4.91 -2.89
C PHE A 150 6.86 3.80 -2.66
N VAL A 151 5.99 3.94 -1.66
CA VAL A 151 4.90 2.99 -1.40
C VAL A 151 4.04 2.74 -2.65
N CYS A 152 3.66 3.81 -3.36
CA CYS A 152 2.84 3.68 -4.57
C CYS A 152 3.58 2.99 -5.72
N VAL A 153 4.85 3.34 -5.94
CA VAL A 153 5.68 2.76 -7.02
C VAL A 153 5.99 1.30 -6.75
N GLU A 154 6.35 0.96 -5.51
CA GLU A 154 6.62 -0.41 -5.08
C GLU A 154 5.37 -1.27 -5.18
N MET A 155 4.23 -0.80 -4.66
CA MET A 155 2.94 -1.49 -4.78
C MET A 155 2.61 -1.80 -6.24
N ARG A 156 2.75 -0.80 -7.13
CA ARG A 156 2.51 -0.97 -8.57
C ARG A 156 3.48 -1.98 -9.18
N HIS A 157 4.77 -1.91 -8.83
CA HIS A 157 5.79 -2.82 -9.37
C HIS A 157 5.52 -4.27 -8.94
N LEU A 158 5.35 -4.50 -7.64
CA LEU A 158 5.06 -5.80 -7.07
C LEU A 158 3.77 -6.39 -7.68
N LEU A 159 2.71 -5.59 -7.77
CA LEU A 159 1.46 -6.05 -8.35
C LEU A 159 1.62 -6.44 -9.84
N LEU A 160 2.10 -5.51 -10.67
CA LEU A 160 2.07 -5.68 -12.13
C LEU A 160 3.20 -6.54 -12.68
N LYS A 161 4.37 -6.54 -12.04
CA LYS A 161 5.57 -7.22 -12.55
C LYS A 161 5.93 -8.49 -11.80
N LYS A 162 5.46 -8.64 -10.56
CA LYS A 162 5.73 -9.85 -9.76
C LYS A 162 4.48 -10.73 -9.67
N LEU A 163 3.36 -10.21 -9.19
CA LEU A 163 2.19 -11.04 -8.89
C LEU A 163 1.35 -11.39 -10.12
N LEU A 164 1.02 -10.41 -10.97
CA LEU A 164 0.14 -10.64 -12.13
C LEU A 164 0.85 -11.28 -13.33
N GLN A 165 2.19 -11.20 -13.38
CA GLN A 165 2.99 -11.85 -14.43
C GLN A 165 3.45 -13.26 -14.04
N ALA A 166 3.35 -13.63 -12.77
CA ALA A 166 3.77 -14.94 -12.31
C ALA A 166 2.83 -16.03 -12.82
N HIS A 167 3.41 -17.08 -13.39
CA HIS A 167 2.68 -18.31 -13.61
C HIS A 167 2.47 -19.04 -12.29
N ALA A 168 1.34 -19.75 -12.14
CA ALA A 168 0.89 -20.35 -10.88
C ALA A 168 1.86 -21.38 -10.23
N LYS A 169 2.98 -21.72 -10.87
CA LYS A 169 4.01 -22.66 -10.37
C LYS A 169 5.39 -22.05 -10.18
N GLU A 170 5.57 -20.76 -10.47
CA GLU A 170 6.88 -20.11 -10.38
C GLU A 170 7.09 -19.47 -9.01
N LYS A 171 8.26 -19.71 -8.43
CA LYS A 171 8.69 -18.97 -7.24
C LYS A 171 9.10 -17.57 -7.66
N VAL A 172 8.39 -16.57 -7.13
CA VAL A 172 8.66 -15.17 -7.42
C VAL A 172 9.47 -14.58 -6.28
N SER A 173 10.64 -14.02 -6.59
CA SER A 173 11.39 -13.24 -5.61
C SER A 173 10.67 -11.92 -5.32
N MET A 174 10.39 -11.68 -4.05
CA MET A 174 9.79 -10.44 -3.53
C MET A 174 10.83 -9.35 -3.23
N SER A 175 12.13 -9.65 -3.42
CA SER A 175 13.19 -8.65 -3.32
C SER A 175 13.02 -7.51 -4.33
N MET A 176 13.29 -6.30 -3.86
CA MET A 176 13.42 -5.08 -4.67
C MET A 176 14.89 -4.62 -4.79
N GLY A 177 15.84 -5.47 -4.38
CA GLY A 177 17.28 -5.24 -4.49
C GLY A 177 17.71 -4.93 -5.93
N GLY A 178 18.55 -3.90 -6.08
CA GLY A 178 19.03 -3.45 -7.38
C GLY A 178 17.98 -2.73 -8.23
N LYS A 179 16.79 -2.44 -7.69
CA LYS A 179 15.83 -1.52 -8.31
C LYS A 179 16.07 -0.10 -7.81
N SER A 180 15.91 0.86 -8.71
CA SER A 180 15.86 2.28 -8.38
C SER A 180 14.44 2.79 -8.55
N VAL A 181 13.94 3.56 -7.58
CA VAL A 181 12.67 4.26 -7.68
C VAL A 181 12.95 5.69 -8.13
N ASP A 182 12.41 6.07 -9.29
CA ASP A 182 12.37 7.47 -9.72
C ASP A 182 11.12 8.13 -9.12
N ALA A 183 11.29 8.77 -7.97
CA ALA A 183 10.20 9.44 -7.28
C ALA A 183 9.64 10.64 -8.07
N SER A 184 10.48 11.33 -8.85
CA SER A 184 10.04 12.46 -9.69
C SER A 184 9.08 11.98 -10.78
N GLN A 185 9.42 10.87 -11.43
CA GLN A 185 8.52 10.25 -12.41
C GLN A 185 7.27 9.66 -11.73
N GLY A 186 7.43 9.04 -10.56
CA GLY A 186 6.32 8.53 -9.74
C GLY A 186 5.28 9.61 -9.44
N ARG A 187 5.71 10.81 -8.98
CA ARG A 187 4.85 11.97 -8.73
C ARG A 187 4.11 12.42 -10.00
N LYS A 188 4.82 12.51 -11.13
CA LYS A 188 4.19 12.88 -12.42
C LYS A 188 3.10 11.89 -12.83
N ASP A 189 3.34 10.60 -12.64
CA ASP A 189 2.37 9.57 -13.01
C ASP A 189 1.15 9.58 -12.07
N MET A 190 1.36 9.78 -10.77
CA MET A 190 0.28 9.95 -9.80
C MET A 190 -0.58 11.18 -10.11
N LEU A 191 0.03 12.32 -10.45
CA LEU A 191 -0.68 13.52 -10.87
C LEU A 191 -1.56 13.29 -12.10
N LYS A 192 -1.05 12.55 -13.10
CA LYS A 192 -1.84 12.19 -14.30
C LYS A 192 -3.06 11.33 -13.94
N ILE A 193 -2.88 10.35 -13.05
CA ILE A 193 -3.97 9.49 -12.57
C ILE A 193 -5.06 10.34 -11.93
N ILE A 194 -4.68 11.24 -11.03
CA ILE A 194 -5.61 12.11 -10.29
C ILE A 194 -6.38 13.01 -11.24
N GLU A 195 -5.70 13.61 -12.22
CA GLU A 195 -6.32 14.45 -13.24
C GLU A 195 -7.32 13.67 -14.11
N THR A 196 -7.02 12.41 -14.44
CA THR A 196 -7.96 11.53 -15.17
C THR A 196 -9.23 11.29 -14.35
N PHE A 197 -9.11 10.94 -13.06
CA PHE A 197 -10.28 10.74 -12.19
C PHE A 197 -11.10 12.02 -12.04
N ARG A 198 -10.46 13.19 -11.95
CA ARG A 198 -11.12 14.49 -11.87
C ARG A 198 -11.98 14.74 -13.10
N LYS A 199 -11.40 14.60 -14.31
CA LYS A 199 -12.11 14.80 -15.58
C LYS A 199 -13.30 13.84 -15.74
N GLU A 200 -13.16 12.60 -15.30
CA GLU A 200 -14.26 11.64 -15.33
C GLU A 200 -15.37 12.00 -14.33
N GLY A 201 -15.02 12.47 -13.14
CA GLY A 201 -15.98 12.95 -12.14
C GLY A 201 -16.79 14.14 -12.65
N GLU A 202 -16.14 15.07 -13.35
CA GLU A 202 -16.81 16.22 -13.99
C GLU A 202 -17.76 15.78 -15.10
N ARG A 203 -17.34 14.83 -15.96
CA ARG A 203 -18.19 14.28 -17.03
C ARG A 203 -19.44 13.56 -16.52
N ARG A 204 -19.38 12.92 -15.35
CA ARG A 204 -20.54 12.21 -14.77
C ARG A 204 -21.54 13.13 -14.07
N ARG A 205 -21.15 14.38 -13.79
CA ARG A 205 -21.99 15.40 -13.13
C ARG A 205 -22.63 16.38 -14.12
N SER A 206 -22.22 16.33 -15.39
CA SER A 206 -22.84 17.02 -16.52
C SER A 206 -23.85 16.12 -17.20
#